data_AF-A0A3D8LHB9-F1
#
_entry.id   AF-A0A3D8LHB9-F1
#
_cell.length_a   1.000
_cell.length_b   1.000
_cell.length_c   1.000
_cell.angle_alpha   90.00
_cell.angle_beta   90.00
_cell.angle_gamma   90.00
#
_symmetry.space_group_name_H-M   'P 1'
#
loop_
_entity.id
_entity.type
_entity.pdbx_description
1 polymer ?
#
loop_
_entity_poly.entity_id
_entity_poly.type
_entity_poly.pdbx_seq_one_letter_code
_entity_poly.pdbx_strand_id
1 'polypeptide(L)'
;MIPQPKMVRILADIHTVEALIEQHVSYPDTALMVFNKEQADILEKHGVKQEEFKATYDYYLNHIAEMDKLYEIVVDTLSVRESKEQAAQGIQPQEQDPAPAGPVPPTVN
;
A
#
# COMPACT_ATOMS: atom_id res chain seq x y z
N MET A 1 19.49 8.68 4.94
CA MET A 1 18.04 8.95 5.07
C MET A 1 17.47 8.88 3.68
N ILE A 2 16.39 8.13 3.52
CA ILE A 2 15.81 7.85 2.20
C ILE A 2 15.05 9.08 1.70
N PRO A 3 15.31 9.57 0.48
CA PRO A 3 14.50 10.63 -0.11
C PRO A 3 13.03 10.23 -0.21
N GLN A 4 12.10 11.15 0.08
CA GLN A 4 10.66 10.87 0.07
C GLN A 4 10.17 10.13 -1.18
N PRO A 5 10.53 10.52 -2.43
CA PRO A 5 10.06 9.79 -3.62
C PRO A 5 10.53 8.34 -3.68
N LYS A 6 11.70 8.03 -3.11
CA LYS A 6 12.23 6.68 -3.01
C LYS A 6 11.50 5.90 -1.90
N MET A 7 11.21 6.55 -0.78
CA MET A 7 10.43 5.97 0.32
C MET A 7 9.02 5.58 -0.14
N VAL A 8 8.34 6.44 -0.90
CA VAL A 8 7.02 6.15 -1.49
C VAL A 8 7.05 4.86 -2.32
N ARG A 9 8.05 4.71 -3.19
CA ARG A 9 8.17 3.51 -4.06
C ARG A 9 8.40 2.25 -3.23
N ILE A 10 9.25 2.32 -2.22
CA ILE A 10 9.52 1.20 -1.31
C ILE A 10 8.25 0.79 -0.57
N LEU A 11 7.53 1.75 0.02
CA LEU A 11 6.29 1.47 0.75
C LEU A 11 5.19 0.92 -0.16
N ALA A 12 5.05 1.46 -1.38
CA ALA A 12 4.10 0.93 -2.36
C ALA A 12 4.43 -0.52 -2.75
N ASP A 13 5.70 -0.86 -2.94
CA ASP A 13 6.12 -2.23 -3.24
C ASP A 13 5.87 -3.16 -2.05
N ILE A 14 6.19 -2.72 -0.82
CA ILE A 14 5.95 -3.50 0.41
C ILE A 14 4.45 -3.80 0.59
N HIS A 15 3.58 -2.80 0.48
CA HIS A 15 2.13 -3.02 0.62
C HIS A 15 1.55 -3.87 -0.50
N THR A 16 2.13 -3.81 -1.70
CA THR A 16 1.73 -4.68 -2.81
C THR A 16 2.05 -6.15 -2.50
N VAL A 17 3.26 -6.46 -2.01
CA VAL A 17 3.60 -7.85 -1.65
C VAL A 17 2.85 -8.32 -0.41
N GLU A 18 2.58 -7.43 0.56
CA GLU A 18 1.77 -7.72 1.74
C GLU A 18 0.37 -8.19 1.33
N ALA A 19 -0.32 -7.41 0.48
CA ALA A 19 -1.64 -7.78 -0.05
C ALA A 19 -1.63 -9.12 -0.81
N LEU A 20 -0.58 -9.39 -1.60
CA LEU A 20 -0.42 -10.66 -2.29
C LEU A 20 -0.23 -11.83 -1.31
N ILE A 21 0.57 -11.64 -0.26
CA ILE A 21 0.80 -12.68 0.76
C ILE A 21 -0.49 -12.95 1.51
N GLU A 22 -1.22 -11.91 1.94
CA GLU A 22 -2.50 -12.04 2.63
C GLU A 22 -3.54 -12.79 1.79
N GLN A 23 -3.55 -12.59 0.47
CA GLN A 23 -4.46 -13.28 -0.44
C GLN A 23 -4.11 -14.76 -0.65
N HIS A 24 -2.82 -15.13 -0.60
CA HIS A 24 -2.35 -16.46 -1.04
C HIS A 24 -1.82 -17.36 0.07
N VAL A 25 -1.46 -16.82 1.25
CA VAL A 25 -0.83 -17.58 2.34
C VAL A 25 -1.75 -17.63 3.55
N SER A 26 -2.37 -18.79 3.78
CA SER A 26 -3.37 -18.97 4.85
C SER A 26 -2.78 -19.14 6.27
N TYR A 27 -1.49 -19.45 6.39
CA TYR A 27 -0.85 -19.72 7.68
C TYR A 27 -0.08 -18.49 8.17
N PRO A 28 -0.41 -17.90 9.32
CA PRO A 28 0.20 -16.65 9.79
C PRO A 28 1.73 -16.70 9.91
N ASP A 29 2.27 -17.76 10.49
CA ASP A 29 3.73 -17.89 10.67
C ASP A 29 4.46 -17.98 9.33
N THR A 30 3.85 -18.69 8.36
CA THR A 30 4.36 -18.77 6.99
C THR A 30 4.26 -17.42 6.29
N ALA A 31 3.14 -16.71 6.44
CA ALA A 31 2.94 -15.39 5.86
C ALA A 31 3.98 -14.39 6.37
N LEU A 32 4.26 -14.39 7.68
CA LEU A 32 5.29 -13.54 8.28
C LEU A 32 6.69 -13.88 7.75
N MET A 33 7.04 -15.16 7.63
CA MET A 33 8.33 -15.58 7.07
C MET A 33 8.48 -15.12 5.62
N VAL A 34 7.45 -15.29 4.79
CA VAL A 34 7.45 -14.87 3.39
C VAL A 34 7.55 -13.34 3.29
N PHE A 35 6.77 -12.62 4.10
CA PHE A 35 6.81 -11.16 4.15
C PHE A 35 8.20 -10.63 4.49
N ASN A 36 8.85 -11.18 5.51
CA ASN A 36 10.21 -10.75 5.91
C ASN A 36 11.23 -10.95 4.78
N LYS A 37 11.10 -12.05 4.02
CA LYS A 37 11.94 -12.31 2.84
C LYS A 37 11.65 -11.30 1.73
N GLU A 38 10.39 -11.11 1.36
CA GLU A 38 10.00 -10.17 0.30
C GLU A 38 10.39 -8.72 0.63
N GLN A 39 10.21 -8.30 1.89
CA GLN A 39 10.65 -6.98 2.35
C GLN A 39 12.16 -6.80 2.16
N ALA A 40 12.97 -7.80 2.53
CA ALA A 40 14.42 -7.75 2.33
C ALA A 40 14.78 -7.64 0.85
N ASP A 41 14.14 -8.45 -0.01
CA ASP A 41 14.36 -8.43 -1.46
C ASP A 41 13.94 -7.09 -2.09
N ILE A 42 12.87 -6.45 -1.60
CA ILE A 42 12.44 -5.11 -2.02
C ILE A 42 13.50 -4.07 -1.64
N LEU A 43 13.97 -4.08 -0.39
CA LEU A 43 14.99 -3.12 0.06
C LEU A 43 16.28 -3.27 -0.75
N GLU A 44 16.69 -4.50 -1.06
CA GLU A 44 17.82 -4.79 -1.94
C GLU A 44 17.61 -4.23 -3.35
N LYS A 45 16.45 -4.47 -3.98
CA LYS A 45 16.09 -3.94 -5.31
C LYS A 45 16.17 -2.41 -5.37
N HIS A 46 15.85 -1.73 -4.27
CA HIS A 46 15.97 -0.27 -4.15
C HIS A 46 17.36 0.19 -3.72
N GLY A 47 18.31 -0.71 -3.44
CA GLY A 47 19.64 -0.37 -2.95
C GLY A 47 19.59 0.35 -1.59
N VAL A 48 18.73 -0.13 -0.69
CA VAL A 48 18.50 0.43 0.64
C VAL A 48 18.83 -0.61 1.70
N LYS A 49 19.52 -0.19 2.75
CA LYS A 49 19.79 -1.04 3.92
C LYS A 49 18.60 -1.03 4.87
N GLN A 50 18.37 -2.15 5.57
CA GLN A 50 17.29 -2.28 6.54
C GLN A 50 17.34 -1.20 7.63
N GLU A 51 18.53 -0.84 8.11
CA GLU A 51 18.72 0.19 9.13
C GLU A 51 18.39 1.59 8.60
N GLU A 52 18.73 1.88 7.34
CA GLU A 52 18.41 3.16 6.72
C GLU A 52 16.91 3.33 6.49
N PHE A 53 16.24 2.26 6.05
CA PHE A 53 14.79 2.22 5.95
C PHE A 53 14.14 2.44 7.30
N LYS A 54 14.55 1.67 8.31
CA LYS A 54 14.02 1.80 9.67
C LYS A 54 14.19 3.21 10.22
N ALA A 55 15.40 3.78 10.14
CA ALA A 55 15.65 5.14 10.62
C ALA A 55 14.80 6.19 9.91
N THR A 56 14.57 6.03 8.61
CA THR A 56 13.71 6.94 7.84
C THR A 56 12.23 6.76 8.19
N TYR A 57 11.78 5.52 8.36
CA TYR A 57 10.41 5.23 8.78
C TYR A 57 10.12 5.75 10.19
N ASP A 58 11.04 5.54 11.14
CA ASP A 58 10.96 6.06 12.50
C ASP A 58 10.90 7.60 12.50
N TYR A 59 11.60 8.29 11.59
CA TYR A 59 11.45 9.74 11.43
C TYR A 59 10.00 10.11 11.10
N TYR A 60 9.38 9.50 10.09
CA TYR A 60 7.99 9.82 9.72
C TYR A 60 7.00 9.47 10.84
N LEU A 61 7.20 8.35 11.55
CA LEU A 61 6.36 8.00 12.71
C LEU A 61 6.38 9.06 13.83
N ASN A 62 7.47 9.82 13.96
CA ASN A 62 7.57 10.94 14.90
C ASN A 62 7.09 12.28 14.32
N HIS A 63 6.81 12.34 13.02
CA HIS A 63 6.36 13.53 12.29
C HIS A 63 5.05 13.23 11.56
N ILE A 64 3.95 13.09 12.33
CA ILE A 64 2.66 12.60 11.82
C ILE A 64 2.15 13.40 10.61
N ALA A 65 2.32 14.72 10.57
CA ALA A 65 1.91 15.54 9.41
C ALA A 65 2.72 15.26 8.13
N GLU A 66 3.97 14.81 8.26
CA GLU A 66 4.79 14.38 7.12
C GLU A 66 4.47 12.93 6.73
N MET A 67 4.16 12.08 7.71
CA MET A 67 3.69 10.72 7.47
C MET A 67 2.38 10.69 6.69
N ASP A 68 1.44 11.54 7.05
CA ASP A 68 0.15 11.68 6.37
C ASP A 68 0.34 11.99 4.89
N LYS A 69 1.13 13.03 4.58
CA LYS A 69 1.51 13.39 3.20
C LYS A 69 2.27 12.28 2.48
N LEU A 70 3.15 11.56 3.17
CA LEU A 70 3.85 10.42 2.58
C LEU A 70 2.85 9.34 2.17
N TYR A 71 1.89 9.01 3.04
CA TYR A 71 0.88 7.99 2.79
C TYR A 71 -0.13 8.40 1.72
N GLU A 72 -0.53 9.67 1.63
CA GLU A 72 -1.34 10.20 0.51
C GLU A 72 -0.69 9.83 -0.84
N ILE A 73 0.62 10.11 -0.97
CA ILE A 73 1.36 9.81 -2.21
C ILE A 73 1.50 8.29 -2.42
N VAL A 74 1.64 7.50 -1.36
CA VAL A 74 1.68 6.03 -1.47
C VAL A 74 0.35 5.49 -2.01
N VAL A 75 -0.79 5.95 -1.46
CA VAL A 75 -2.12 5.57 -1.92
C VAL A 75 -2.33 5.97 -3.38
N ASP A 76 -2.01 7.21 -3.75
CA ASP A 76 -2.08 7.67 -5.14
C ASP A 76 -1.22 6.80 -6.08
N THR A 77 -0.01 6.43 -5.63
CA THR A 77 0.90 5.57 -6.40
C THR A 77 0.30 4.19 -6.62
N LEU A 78 -0.34 3.60 -5.61
CA LEU A 78 -1.01 2.31 -5.70
C LEU A 78 -2.23 2.38 -6.63
N SER A 79 -3.09 3.39 -6.50
CA SER A 79 -4.25 3.58 -7.37
C SER A 79 -3.87 3.72 -8.85
N VAL A 80 -2.77 4.43 -9.14
CA VAL A 80 -2.25 4.54 -10.51
C VAL A 80 -1.69 3.21 -11.02
N ARG A 81 -1.04 2.40 -10.18
CA ARG A 81 -0.55 1.06 -10.55
C ARG A 81 -1.72 0.13 -10.86
N GLU A 82 -2.72 0.09 -9.99
CA GLU A 82 -3.92 -0.71 -10.17
C GLU A 82 -4.65 -0.33 -11.46
N SER A 83 -4.88 0.97 -11.70
CA SER A 83 -5.53 1.45 -12.92
C SER A 83 -4.78 1.01 -14.19
N LYS A 84 -3.44 1.01 -14.15
CA LYS A 84 -2.60 0.54 -15.27
C LYS A 84 -2.69 -0.96 -15.46
N GLU A 85 -2.73 -1.74 -14.38
CA GLU A 85 -2.90 -3.19 -14.43
C GLU A 85 -4.27 -3.58 -14.99
N GLN A 86 -5.35 -2.94 -14.53
CA GLN A 86 -6.70 -3.15 -15.05
C GLN A 86 -6.81 -2.81 -16.54
N ALA A 87 -6.25 -1.66 -16.96
CA ALA A 87 -6.20 -1.27 -18.37
C ALA A 87 -5.40 -2.27 -19.22
N ALA A 88 -4.28 -2.80 -18.70
CA ALA A 88 -3.49 -3.82 -19.37
C ALA A 88 -4.23 -5.17 -19.49
N GLN A 89 -5.12 -5.48 -18.54
CA GLN A 89 -5.96 -6.68 -18.54
C GLN A 89 -7.26 -6.50 -19.35
N GLY A 90 -7.49 -5.33 -19.96
CA GLY A 90 -8.72 -5.02 -20.70
C GLY A 90 -9.96 -4.92 -19.81
N ILE A 91 -9.78 -4.78 -18.49
CA ILE A 91 -10.84 -4.55 -17.52
C ILE A 91 -11.14 -3.05 -17.57
N GLN A 92 -12.35 -2.68 -17.98
CA GLN A 92 -12.78 -1.28 -17.97
C GLN A 92 -12.82 -0.79 -16.51
N PRO A 93 -12.39 0.45 -16.21
CA PRO A 93 -12.51 1.01 -14.87
C PRO A 93 -13.97 0.90 -14.45
N GLN A 94 -14.24 0.17 -13.36
CA GLN A 94 -15.56 0.23 -12.75
C GLN A 94 -15.79 1.69 -12.35
N GLU A 95 -16.74 2.35 -13.00
CA GLU A 95 -17.37 3.54 -12.46
C GLU A 95 -17.79 3.18 -11.04
N GLN A 96 -17.16 3.82 -10.05
CA GLN A 96 -17.62 3.74 -8.67
C GLN A 96 -19.06 4.24 -8.68
N ASP A 97 -20.01 3.30 -8.59
CA ASP A 97 -21.41 3.64 -8.32
C ASP A 97 -21.43 4.59 -7.11
N PRO A 98 -22.18 5.70 -7.15
CA PRO A 98 -22.30 6.56 -5.98
C PRO A 98 -22.79 5.71 -4.82
N ALA A 99 -22.09 5.83 -3.68
CA ALA A 99 -22.36 5.12 -2.44
C ALA A 99 -23.87 4.90 -2.23
N PRO A 100 -24.31 3.69 -1.82
CA PRO A 100 -25.73 3.42 -1.65
C PRO A 100 -26.33 4.49 -0.75
N ALA A 101 -27.29 5.24 -1.29
CA ALA A 101 -28.08 6.18 -0.53
C ALA A 101 -28.55 5.46 0.74
N GLY A 102 -28.21 6.01 1.90
CA GLY A 102 -28.54 5.42 3.20
C GLY A 102 -30.02 5.06 3.30
N PRO A 103 -30.38 4.11 4.17
CA PRO A 103 -31.76 3.62 4.25
C PRO A 103 -32.71 4.78 4.57
N VAL A 104 -33.65 5.03 3.64
CA VAL A 104 -34.80 5.91 3.88
C VAL A 104 -35.58 5.38 5.10
N PRO A 105 -35.85 6.20 6.13
CA PRO A 105 -36.64 5.75 7.27
C PRO A 105 -38.09 5.49 6.82
N PRO A 106 -38.76 4.44 7.33
CA PRO A 106 -40.13 4.15 6.97
C PRO A 106 -41.05 5.27 7.46
N THR A 107 -41.86 5.81 6.55
CA THR A 107 -42.94 6.75 6.87
C THR A 107 -44.04 5.97 7.60
N VAL A 108 -44.29 6.35 8.85
CA VAL A 108 -45.42 5.86 9.66
C VAL A 108 -46.71 6.43 9.07
N ASN A 109 -47.66 5.55 8.77
CA ASN A 109 -49.06 5.87 8.45
C ASN A 109 -49.91 5.56 9.67
#